data_AF-A0A2V7AIE7-F1
#
_entry.id   AF-A0A2V7AIE7-F1
#
_cell.length_a   1.000
_cell.length_b   1.000
_cell.length_c   1.000
_cell.angle_alpha   90.00
_cell.angle_beta   90.00
_cell.angle_gamma   90.00
#
_symmetry.space_group_name_H-M   'P 1'
#
loop_
_entity.id
_entity.type
_entity.pdbx_description
1 polymer ?
#
loop_
_entity_poly.entity_id
_entity_poly.type
_entity_poly.pdbx_seq_one_letter_code
_entity_poly.pdbx_strand_id
1 'polypeptide(L)'
;PTFIADYNRRFGKPPAAATAVWRRPPRDLPLLLGCRYHRRVAHDNTVQVGPRWIQLRGRRSYAGQRLEVRELLDGRLLALHAGVICGATPAPGPSFTLKPRRAPSADRPRPRARAARRLPHRLPRLAATTHTGTRPLPTHPWVAANDRSVRLRELKTGRTFSRRSKG
;
A
#
# COMPACT_ATOMS: atom_id res chain seq x y z
N PRO A 1 17.02 18.10 -16.67
CA PRO A 1 17.43 18.42 -15.28
C PRO A 1 16.78 19.67 -14.63
N THR A 2 15.89 20.41 -15.32
CA THR A 2 15.41 21.74 -14.87
C THR A 2 14.06 21.75 -14.14
N PHE A 3 13.24 20.69 -14.24
CA PHE A 3 11.88 20.68 -13.69
C PHE A 3 11.84 20.80 -12.16
N ILE A 4 12.62 20.00 -11.43
CA ILE A 4 12.61 20.03 -9.95
C ILE A 4 13.04 21.40 -9.43
N ALA A 5 14.03 22.03 -10.08
CA ALA A 5 14.49 23.36 -9.71
C ALA A 5 13.41 24.43 -9.91
N ASP A 6 12.75 24.46 -11.08
CA ASP A 6 11.67 25.40 -11.36
C ASP A 6 10.43 25.16 -10.48
N TYR A 7 10.09 23.89 -10.22
CA TYR A 7 9.00 23.53 -9.31
C TYR A 7 9.28 24.01 -7.88
N ASN A 8 10.48 23.72 -7.35
CA ASN A 8 10.87 24.16 -6.02
C ASN A 8 10.92 25.69 -5.91
N ARG A 9 11.26 26.42 -6.98
CA ARG A 9 11.21 27.89 -6.99
C ARG A 9 9.79 28.43 -6.87
N ARG A 10 8.82 27.81 -7.56
CA ARG A 10 7.41 28.28 -7.58
C ARG A 10 6.62 27.84 -6.34
N PHE A 11 6.91 26.65 -5.83
CA PHE A 11 6.08 25.98 -4.81
C PHE A 11 6.84 25.61 -3.53
N GLY A 12 8.15 25.80 -3.50
CA GLY A 12 8.96 25.53 -2.31
C GLY A 12 8.60 26.50 -1.20
N LYS A 13 8.24 25.95 -0.03
CA LYS A 13 8.10 26.70 1.21
C LYS A 13 9.32 26.45 2.08
N PRO A 14 9.95 27.48 2.67
CA PRO A 14 11.03 27.24 3.63
C PRO A 14 10.54 26.32 4.76
N PRO A 15 11.36 25.34 5.19
CA PRO A 15 10.97 24.46 6.27
C PRO A 15 10.84 25.27 7.56
N ALA A 16 9.85 24.93 8.40
CA ALA A 16 9.66 25.59 9.68
C ALA A 16 10.86 25.38 10.64
N ALA A 17 11.59 24.28 10.47
CA ALA A 17 12.85 24.01 11.13
C ALA A 17 13.88 23.54 10.10
N ALA A 18 15.08 24.12 10.11
CA ALA A 18 16.15 23.76 9.19
C ALA A 18 16.77 22.37 9.48
N THR A 19 16.50 21.82 10.66
CA THR A 19 17.02 20.51 11.06
C THR A 19 16.37 19.40 10.24
N ALA A 20 17.19 18.63 9.53
CA ALA A 20 16.72 17.44 8.83
C ALA A 20 16.19 16.40 9.83
N VAL A 21 14.93 16.00 9.66
CA VAL A 21 14.28 14.96 10.48
C VAL A 21 14.65 13.55 9.97
N TRP A 22 15.23 13.45 8.77
CA TRP A 22 15.62 12.19 8.16
C TRP A 22 16.81 11.57 8.88
N ARG A 23 16.74 10.25 9.11
CA ARG A 23 17.83 9.46 9.71
C ARG A 23 18.58 8.71 8.62
N ARG A 24 19.86 8.46 8.87
CA ARG A 24 20.66 7.58 8.00
C ARG A 24 20.01 6.18 7.98
N PRO A 25 19.85 5.56 6.80
CA PRO A 25 19.24 4.25 6.73
C PRO A 25 20.10 3.23 7.50
N PRO A 26 19.48 2.28 8.21
CA PRO A 26 20.23 1.24 8.89
C PRO A 26 20.91 0.31 7.87
N ARG A 27 22.00 -0.35 8.26
CA ARG A 27 22.80 -1.20 7.34
C ARG A 27 21.99 -2.37 6.78
N ASP A 28 21.02 -2.86 7.55
CA ASP A 28 20.13 -3.96 7.20
C ASP A 28 18.86 -3.51 6.48
N LEU A 29 18.74 -2.22 6.08
CA LEU A 29 17.57 -1.71 5.36
C LEU A 29 17.12 -2.60 4.19
N PRO A 30 18.03 -3.16 3.35
CA PRO A 30 17.61 -4.07 2.28
C PRO A 30 16.84 -5.31 2.76
N LEU A 31 17.10 -5.78 3.99
CA LEU A 31 16.42 -6.93 4.60
C LEU A 31 15.06 -6.56 5.22
N LEU A 32 14.81 -5.25 5.41
CA LEU A 32 13.57 -4.70 5.96
C LEU A 32 12.56 -4.35 4.87
N LEU A 33 13.05 -3.96 3.69
CA LEU A 33 12.25 -3.54 2.53
C LEU A 33 11.77 -4.76 1.73
N GLY A 34 10.54 -5.19 1.99
CA GLY A 34 9.95 -6.32 1.28
C GLY A 34 8.53 -6.66 1.73
N CYS A 35 7.91 -7.62 1.06
CA CYS A 35 6.65 -8.21 1.48
C CYS A 35 6.91 -9.35 2.47
N ARG A 36 6.17 -9.37 3.57
CA ARG A 36 6.31 -10.37 4.65
C ARG A 36 5.10 -11.28 4.66
N TYR A 37 5.35 -12.57 4.87
CA TYR A 37 4.32 -13.59 4.89
C TYR A 37 4.60 -14.61 5.99
N HIS A 38 3.58 -15.12 6.66
CA HIS A 38 3.73 -16.31 7.49
C HIS A 38 3.38 -17.57 6.71
N ARG A 39 4.28 -18.57 6.74
CA ARG A 39 4.09 -19.85 6.03
C ARG A 39 4.42 -21.02 6.94
N ARG A 40 3.66 -22.11 6.79
CA ARG A 40 4.00 -23.39 7.41
C ARG A 40 5.01 -24.10 6.52
N VAL A 41 5.99 -24.72 7.15
CA VAL A 41 7.03 -25.51 6.46
C VAL A 41 6.48 -26.89 6.10
N ALA A 42 6.74 -27.32 4.87
CA ALA A 42 6.38 -28.65 4.38
C ALA A 42 7.27 -29.75 5.00
N HIS A 43 6.90 -31.00 4.81
CA HIS A 43 7.58 -32.14 5.45
C HIS A 43 9.03 -32.33 4.94
N ASP A 44 9.30 -31.91 3.71
CA ASP A 44 10.61 -31.88 3.06
C ASP A 44 11.46 -30.66 3.45
N ASN A 45 11.05 -29.91 4.49
CA ASN A 45 11.70 -28.67 4.94
C ASN A 45 11.72 -27.55 3.88
N THR A 46 10.73 -27.51 3.00
CA THR A 46 10.56 -26.40 2.06
C THR A 46 9.47 -25.41 2.50
N VAL A 47 9.59 -24.17 2.02
CA VAL A 47 8.55 -23.15 2.11
C VAL A 47 8.32 -22.57 0.73
N GLN A 48 7.05 -22.43 0.32
CA GLN A 48 6.67 -21.91 -0.98
C GLN A 48 6.00 -20.52 -0.87
N VAL A 49 6.37 -19.64 -1.80
CA VAL A 49 5.79 -18.31 -2.01
C VAL A 49 5.56 -18.11 -3.50
N GLY A 50 4.31 -18.30 -3.93
CA GLY A 50 3.97 -18.30 -5.35
C GLY A 50 4.72 -19.42 -6.09
N PRO A 51 5.38 -19.13 -7.23
CA PRO A 51 6.13 -20.14 -7.98
C PRO A 51 7.52 -20.43 -7.39
N ARG A 52 7.96 -19.69 -6.36
CA ARG A 52 9.30 -19.81 -5.77
C ARG A 52 9.24 -20.53 -4.45
N TRP A 53 10.29 -21.25 -4.12
CA TRP A 53 10.42 -21.99 -2.88
C TRP A 53 11.80 -21.77 -2.25
N ILE A 54 11.94 -22.16 -0.99
CA ILE A 54 13.19 -22.10 -0.22
C ILE A 54 13.39 -23.45 0.46
N GLN A 55 14.56 -24.06 0.28
CA GLN A 55 15.01 -25.14 1.15
C GLN A 55 15.52 -24.57 2.47
N LEU A 56 14.99 -25.04 3.59
CA LEU A 56 15.50 -24.67 4.90
C LEU A 56 16.64 -25.58 5.30
N ARG A 57 17.64 -25.02 5.99
CA ARG A 57 18.77 -25.77 6.56
C ARG A 57 18.86 -25.50 8.06
N GLY A 58 19.05 -26.56 8.83
CA GLY A 58 19.21 -26.49 10.28
C GLY A 58 19.56 -27.84 10.89
N ARG A 59 19.97 -27.85 12.16
CA ARG A 59 20.30 -29.08 12.90
C ARG A 59 19.07 -29.96 13.19
N ARG A 60 17.87 -29.37 13.14
CA ARG A 60 16.58 -30.05 13.34
C ARG A 60 15.65 -29.71 12.18
N SER A 61 14.66 -30.58 11.95
CA SER A 61 13.59 -30.33 10.98
C SER A 61 12.73 -29.14 11.44
N TYR A 62 12.39 -28.27 10.49
CA TYR A 62 11.43 -27.18 10.64
C TYR A 62 10.01 -27.60 10.20
N ALA A 63 9.82 -28.83 9.73
CA ALA A 63 8.52 -29.33 9.26
C ALA A 63 7.36 -28.98 10.22
N GLY A 64 6.29 -28.43 9.67
CA GLY A 64 5.10 -28.01 10.42
C GLY A 64 5.23 -26.68 11.18
N GLN A 65 6.44 -26.16 11.39
CA GLN A 65 6.64 -24.87 12.05
C GLN A 65 6.15 -23.72 11.17
N ARG A 66 5.78 -22.60 11.80
CA ARG A 66 5.38 -21.38 11.10
C ARG A 66 6.51 -20.36 11.11
N LEU A 67 6.97 -19.99 9.91
CA LEU A 67 8.09 -19.07 9.70
C LEU A 67 7.63 -17.75 9.12
N GLU A 68 8.45 -16.72 9.26
CA GLU A 68 8.34 -15.50 8.46
C GLU A 68 9.09 -15.71 7.14
N VAL A 69 8.47 -15.35 6.03
CA VAL A 69 9.05 -15.40 4.70
C VAL A 69 8.99 -14.02 4.09
N ARG A 70 10.12 -13.53 3.59
CA ARG A 70 10.27 -12.19 3.01
C ARG A 70 10.59 -12.28 1.53
N GLU A 71 9.79 -11.62 0.70
CA GLU A 71 10.21 -11.23 -0.66
C GLU A 71 10.78 -9.82 -0.59
N LEU A 72 12.09 -9.69 -0.72
CA LEU A 72 12.79 -8.41 -0.68
C LEU A 72 12.56 -7.60 -1.96
N LEU A 73 12.79 -6.29 -1.88
CA LEU A 73 12.67 -5.38 -3.03
C LEU A 73 13.59 -5.77 -4.20
N ASP A 74 14.77 -6.32 -3.90
CA ASP A 74 15.73 -6.82 -4.89
C ASP A 74 15.36 -8.19 -5.48
N GLY A 75 14.28 -8.80 -5.00
CA GLY A 75 13.78 -10.10 -5.46
C GLY A 75 14.36 -11.32 -4.75
N ARG A 76 15.27 -11.18 -3.78
CA ARG A 76 15.64 -12.31 -2.93
C ARG A 76 14.45 -12.76 -2.09
N LEU A 77 14.39 -14.07 -1.83
CA LEU A 77 13.40 -14.68 -0.97
C LEU A 77 14.11 -15.22 0.27
N LEU A 78 13.69 -14.82 1.47
CA LEU A 78 14.30 -15.24 2.74
C LEU A 78 13.27 -15.93 3.63
N ALA A 79 13.66 -17.01 4.31
CA ALA A 79 12.90 -17.59 5.41
C ALA A 79 13.61 -17.29 6.74
N LEU A 80 12.84 -16.84 7.72
CA LEU A 80 13.31 -16.49 9.05
C LEU A 80 12.52 -17.27 10.11
N HIS A 81 13.25 -17.92 11.01
CA HIS A 81 12.71 -18.50 12.25
C HIS A 81 13.22 -17.68 13.43
N ALA A 82 12.30 -17.10 14.22
CA ALA A 82 12.64 -16.25 15.36
C ALA A 82 13.66 -15.13 15.02
N GLY A 83 13.54 -14.53 13.83
CA GLY A 83 14.45 -13.49 13.35
C GLY A 83 15.78 -13.98 12.75
N VAL A 84 16.07 -15.28 12.82
CA VAL A 84 17.28 -15.89 12.24
C VAL A 84 16.97 -16.44 10.85
N ILE A 85 17.79 -16.11 9.86
CA ILE A 85 17.66 -16.62 8.49
C ILE A 85 18.00 -18.12 8.48
N CYS A 86 17.03 -18.95 8.09
CA CYS A 86 17.18 -20.41 7.99
C CYS A 86 17.14 -20.92 6.54
N GLY A 87 16.91 -20.04 5.57
CA GLY A 87 16.99 -20.35 4.15
C GLY A 87 16.86 -19.10 3.28
N ALA A 88 17.43 -19.16 2.08
CA ALA A 88 17.35 -18.08 1.10
C ALA A 88 17.34 -18.63 -0.33
N THR A 89 16.62 -17.93 -1.22
CA THR A 89 16.65 -18.16 -2.66
C THR A 89 17.05 -16.85 -3.35
N PRO A 90 18.04 -16.88 -4.27
CA PRO A 90 18.52 -15.68 -4.94
C PRO A 90 17.42 -15.03 -5.79
N ALA A 91 17.61 -13.74 -6.13
CA ALA A 91 16.72 -13.03 -7.01
C ALA A 91 16.64 -13.72 -8.39
N PRO A 92 15.46 -13.78 -9.02
CA PRO A 92 15.31 -14.48 -10.30
C PRO A 92 15.97 -13.73 -11.47
N GLY A 93 16.31 -12.46 -11.31
CA GLY A 93 16.97 -11.65 -12.32
C GLY A 93 16.67 -10.15 -12.17
N PRO A 94 17.26 -9.30 -13.03
CA PRO A 94 17.14 -7.83 -12.94
C PRO A 94 15.75 -7.30 -13.32
N SER A 95 14.94 -8.08 -14.04
CA SER A 95 13.56 -7.73 -14.41
C SER A 95 12.54 -8.00 -13.30
N PHE A 96 12.99 -8.46 -12.13
CA PHE A 96 12.10 -8.73 -11.01
C PHE A 96 11.36 -7.47 -10.57
N THR A 97 10.05 -7.58 -10.45
CA THR A 97 9.19 -6.54 -9.86
C THR A 97 8.48 -7.12 -8.65
N LEU A 98 8.71 -6.53 -7.47
CA LEU A 98 8.02 -6.95 -6.26
C LEU A 98 6.53 -6.59 -6.36
N LYS A 99 5.68 -7.62 -6.40
CA LYS A 99 4.23 -7.49 -6.30
C LYS A 99 3.74 -8.18 -5.03
N PRO A 100 3.07 -7.46 -4.10
CA PRO A 100 2.48 -8.09 -2.93
C PRO A 100 1.54 -9.22 -3.33
N ARG A 101 1.79 -10.43 -2.81
CA ARG A 101 0.98 -11.62 -3.12
C ARG A 101 -0.29 -11.73 -2.27
N ARG A 102 -0.37 -10.93 -1.21
CA ARG A 102 -1.56 -10.69 -0.42
C ARG A 102 -1.79 -9.19 -0.35
N ALA A 103 -3.05 -8.77 -0.36
CA ALA A 103 -3.39 -7.40 -0.09
C ALA A 103 -2.88 -7.03 1.32
N PRO A 104 -2.28 -5.84 1.52
CA PRO A 104 -1.84 -5.39 2.85
C PRO A 104 -2.97 -5.41 3.90
N SER A 105 -4.23 -5.36 3.46
CA SER A 105 -5.42 -5.45 4.31
C SER A 105 -5.74 -6.86 4.80
N ALA A 106 -5.31 -7.90 4.09
CA ALA A 106 -5.64 -9.29 4.43
C ALA A 106 -4.97 -9.77 5.71
N ASP A 107 -3.78 -9.23 6.01
CA ASP A 107 -3.01 -9.56 7.22
C ASP A 107 -3.20 -8.52 8.34
N ARG A 108 -3.95 -7.42 8.08
CA ARG A 108 -4.39 -6.54 9.18
C ARG A 108 -5.32 -7.34 10.08
N PRO A 109 -5.13 -7.32 11.41
CA PRO A 109 -6.14 -7.81 12.32
C PRO A 109 -7.47 -7.16 11.92
N ARG A 110 -8.46 -7.97 11.53
CA ARG A 110 -9.80 -7.42 11.31
C ARG A 110 -10.12 -6.66 12.60
N PRO A 111 -10.47 -5.36 12.53
CA PRO A 111 -10.92 -4.68 13.72
C PRO A 111 -12.03 -5.58 14.28
N ARG A 112 -11.85 -6.08 15.51
CA ARG A 112 -12.92 -6.81 16.21
C ARG A 112 -14.14 -5.95 15.98
N ALA A 113 -15.18 -6.49 15.33
CA ALA A 113 -16.41 -5.77 15.12
C ALA A 113 -16.80 -5.28 16.52
N ARG A 114 -16.56 -3.99 16.80
CA ARG A 114 -16.98 -3.41 18.06
C ARG A 114 -18.48 -3.67 18.02
N ALA A 115 -18.96 -4.52 18.92
CA ALA A 115 -20.38 -4.81 19.06
C ALA A 115 -21.07 -3.47 18.89
N ALA A 116 -21.89 -3.34 17.83
CA ALA A 116 -22.34 -2.05 17.33
C ALA A 116 -22.84 -1.27 18.54
N ARG A 117 -22.05 -0.28 18.98
CA ARG A 117 -22.41 0.50 20.15
C ARG A 117 -23.72 1.13 19.72
N ARG A 118 -24.85 0.72 20.31
CA ARG A 118 -26.17 1.24 19.95
C ARG A 118 -26.04 2.74 20.05
N LEU A 119 -25.90 3.39 18.89
CA LEU A 119 -25.80 4.84 18.85
C LEU A 119 -27.13 5.32 19.42
N PRO A 120 -27.13 6.17 20.45
CA PRO A 120 -28.38 6.72 20.96
C PRO A 120 -29.14 7.31 19.77
N HIS A 121 -30.45 7.06 19.74
CA HIS A 121 -31.33 7.53 18.67
C HIS A 121 -31.07 9.00 18.39
N ARG A 122 -30.61 9.27 17.17
CA ARG A 122 -30.55 10.58 16.52
C ARG A 122 -29.97 11.69 17.42
N LEU A 123 -28.65 11.89 17.35
CA LEU A 123 -28.08 13.19 17.77
C LEU A 123 -28.79 14.31 16.98
N PRO A 124 -29.23 15.40 17.64
CA PRO A 124 -29.84 16.52 16.94
C PRO A 124 -28.82 17.05 15.93
N ARG A 125 -29.30 17.29 14.71
CA ARG A 125 -28.49 17.72 13.58
C ARG A 125 -28.01 19.16 13.83
N LEU A 126 -26.91 19.29 14.57
CA LEU A 126 -26.24 20.57 14.76
C LEU A 126 -25.45 20.87 13.49
N ALA A 127 -25.95 21.83 12.71
CA ALA A 127 -25.43 22.36 11.45
C ALA A 127 -25.91 21.71 10.13
N ALA A 128 -26.16 22.60 9.17
CA ALA A 128 -26.49 22.28 7.79
C ALA A 128 -25.27 21.66 7.08
N THR A 129 -25.42 20.39 6.69
CA THR A 129 -24.76 19.74 5.55
C THR A 129 -23.25 19.98 5.36
N THR A 130 -22.42 19.67 6.36
CA THR A 130 -20.97 19.50 6.15
C THR A 130 -20.65 18.12 5.53
N HIS A 131 -20.27 18.13 4.24
CA HIS A 131 -19.33 17.27 3.48
C HIS A 131 -18.99 15.81 3.90
N THR A 132 -19.86 15.05 4.58
CA THR A 132 -19.59 13.62 4.89
C THR A 132 -20.34 12.66 3.98
N GLY A 133 -20.24 12.87 2.66
CA GLY A 133 -20.76 11.94 1.65
C GLY A 133 -19.65 11.50 0.71
N THR A 134 -19.74 10.26 0.21
CA THR A 134 -18.83 9.64 -0.77
C THR A 134 -18.74 10.42 -2.10
N ARG A 135 -19.48 11.52 -2.24
CA ARG A 135 -19.50 12.38 -3.42
C ARG A 135 -19.43 13.86 -3.02
N PRO A 136 -18.56 14.66 -3.67
CA PRO A 136 -18.49 16.10 -3.42
C PRO A 136 -19.80 16.79 -3.81
N LEU A 137 -20.13 17.88 -3.11
CA LEU A 137 -21.27 18.73 -3.46
C LEU A 137 -21.11 19.28 -4.89
N PRO A 138 -22.19 19.52 -5.63
CA PRO A 138 -22.14 20.14 -6.96
C PRO A 138 -21.42 21.50 -6.97
N THR A 139 -21.46 22.21 -5.84
CA THR A 139 -20.79 23.51 -5.63
C THR A 139 -19.29 23.40 -5.34
N HIS A 140 -18.73 22.19 -5.26
CA HIS A 140 -17.31 21.99 -4.97
C HIS A 140 -16.45 22.43 -6.18
N PRO A 141 -15.35 23.18 -5.96
CA PRO A 141 -14.60 23.83 -7.05
C PRO A 141 -14.06 22.84 -8.11
N TRP A 142 -13.69 21.62 -7.71
CA TRP A 142 -13.24 20.58 -8.65
C TRP A 142 -14.37 20.00 -9.52
N VAL A 143 -15.62 19.96 -9.03
CA VAL A 143 -16.77 19.49 -9.83
C VAL A 143 -17.11 20.53 -10.90
N ALA A 144 -17.16 21.81 -10.52
CA ALA A 144 -17.39 22.91 -11.45
C ALA A 144 -16.31 23.01 -12.55
N ALA A 145 -15.04 22.81 -12.18
CA ALA A 145 -13.93 22.78 -13.14
C ALA A 145 -14.05 21.62 -14.14
N ASN A 146 -14.46 20.44 -13.67
CA ASN A 146 -14.68 19.27 -14.52
C ASN A 146 -15.88 19.45 -15.47
N ASP A 147 -16.96 20.08 -15.01
CA ASP A 147 -18.09 20.42 -15.88
C ASP A 147 -17.69 21.41 -16.98
N ARG A 148 -16.85 22.39 -16.66
CA ARG A 148 -16.33 23.35 -17.65
C ARG A 148 -15.47 22.67 -18.70
N SER A 149 -14.56 21.77 -18.30
CA SER A 149 -13.68 21.06 -19.24
C SER A 149 -14.46 20.09 -20.15
N VAL A 150 -15.48 19.42 -19.60
CA VAL A 150 -16.39 18.56 -20.37
C VAL A 150 -17.15 19.39 -21.42
N ARG A 151 -17.77 20.51 -21.03
CA ARG A 151 -18.49 21.39 -21.97
C ARG A 151 -17.60 21.92 -23.09
N LEU A 152 -16.37 22.35 -22.77
CA LEU A 152 -15.40 22.79 -23.77
C LEU A 152 -15.06 21.66 -24.76
N ARG A 153 -14.99 20.42 -24.28
CA ARG A 153 -14.72 19.26 -25.12
C ARG A 153 -15.91 18.93 -26.02
N GLU A 154 -17.14 19.01 -25.51
CA GLU A 154 -18.37 18.79 -26.29
C GLU A 154 -18.50 19.82 -27.40
N LEU A 155 -18.25 21.11 -27.11
CA LEU A 155 -18.22 22.18 -28.11
C LEU A 155 -17.16 21.94 -29.19
N LYS A 156 -16.00 21.41 -28.81
CA LYS A 156 -14.90 21.14 -29.75
C LYS A 156 -15.14 19.90 -30.62
N THR A 157 -15.88 18.90 -30.12
CA THR A 157 -16.03 17.60 -30.79
C THR A 157 -17.43 17.32 -31.35
N GLY A 158 -18.41 18.17 -31.07
CA GLY A 158 -19.80 18.03 -31.52
C GLY A 158 -20.54 16.82 -30.93
N ARG A 159 -19.94 16.11 -29.97
CA ARG A 159 -20.51 14.93 -29.30
C ARG A 159 -20.90 15.28 -27.88
N THR A 160 -22.16 15.08 -27.53
CA THR A 160 -22.68 15.25 -26.16
C THR A 160 -22.59 13.94 -25.38
N PHE A 161 -22.07 13.97 -24.15
CA PHE A 161 -22.00 12.79 -23.29
C PHE A 161 -23.24 12.73 -22.39
N SER A 162 -24.03 11.65 -22.51
CA SER A 162 -25.20 11.42 -21.66
C SER A 162 -24.78 11.20 -20.21
N ARG A 163 -25.25 12.08 -19.31
CA ARG A 163 -25.03 12.01 -17.87
C ARG A 163 -26.08 11.10 -17.21
N ARG A 164 -26.00 9.78 -17.41
CA ARG A 164 -26.78 8.84 -16.56
C ARG A 164 -25.94 8.42 -15.36
N SER A 165 -26.30 8.92 -14.17
CA SER A 165 -25.98 8.23 -12.93
C SER A 165 -27.13 7.30 -12.58
N LYS A 166 -26.94 5.99 -12.68
CA LYS A 166 -27.75 5.04 -11.89
C LYS A 166 -27.30 5.18 -10.43
N GLY A 167 -28.29 5.18 -9.54
CA GLY A 167 -28.18 5.47 -8.11
C GLY A 167 -27.28 4.53 -7.32
#